data_AF-A0A0F8ZX83-F1
#
_entry.id   AF-A0A0F8ZX83-F1
#
_cell.length_a   1.000
_cell.length_b   1.000
_cell.length_c   1.000
_cell.angle_alpha   90.00
_cell.angle_beta   90.00
_cell.angle_gamma   90.00
#
_symmetry.space_group_name_H-M   'P 1'
#
loop_
_entity.id
_entity.type
_entity.pdbx_description
1 polymer ?
#
loop_
_entity_poly.entity_id
_entity_poly.type
_entity_poly.pdbx_seq_one_letter_code
_entity_poly.pdbx_strand_id
1 'polypeptide(L)'
;KAELTVTKRVGMHRYTFPESENARILLDLGHILGDAPTEKSHLEFLNNNTIEGYKVSQEVTVYFVAEFSKDFAAYGTWDNNYSAPESGASVYPYKSAESGSNIGAFVNYNTTSGETILVKVGLSYVGVEGARTNLKAEIPEWDFNRVKKEAEETWSRELAKIQLKGGTEDQKQIFYTALYHSLVAQVISTDVDGRYLGMDGNIHVAEGFDFFPTFFCWDTYRSEHPLMTLVAPEHVNDMIRSIVSKTRNYGWLPAQHHRNVFGQGMVGDHLVPIIVDAFMKGFRDYDVGFIYQAMRKKAMELPPAPLPTSDGRSGLTYYLELGYVPVDKVTESVPNTLELAYNDWCIAQMARELGKEDDYKLFMRRARNYENLFDRSRNFMRPRKLDGRWLESCDGQPAEIITSGDHSYYSCFDPLLVGRRPNRYYTESNAWQYIWSVQHDVGGLIDLFGQK
;
A
#
# COMPACT_ATOMS: atom_id res chain seq x y z
N LYS A 1 17.14 -14.90 -25.14
CA LYS A 1 15.79 -15.16 -24.58
C LYS A 1 15.84 -14.97 -23.07
N ALA A 2 14.86 -14.32 -22.46
CA ALA A 2 14.74 -14.18 -21.00
C ALA A 2 13.49 -14.90 -20.50
N GLU A 3 13.61 -15.64 -19.41
CA GLU A 3 12.52 -16.34 -18.74
C GLU A 3 12.62 -16.07 -17.23
N LEU A 4 11.49 -15.81 -16.58
CA LEU A 4 11.43 -15.38 -15.19
C LEU A 4 10.46 -16.27 -14.41
N THR A 5 10.81 -16.58 -13.16
CA THR A 5 9.93 -17.21 -12.18
C THR A 5 10.30 -16.75 -10.77
N VAL A 6 9.48 -17.08 -9.78
CA VAL A 6 9.58 -16.54 -8.42
C VAL A 6 9.21 -17.57 -7.36
N THR A 7 9.76 -17.36 -6.18
CA THR A 7 9.26 -17.87 -4.90
C THR A 7 8.67 -16.69 -4.10
N LYS A 8 8.44 -16.82 -2.79
CA LYS A 8 7.86 -15.73 -2.00
C LYS A 8 8.80 -14.51 -1.91
N ARG A 9 10.12 -14.75 -1.84
CA ARG A 9 11.15 -13.73 -1.56
C ARG A 9 12.31 -13.73 -2.55
N VAL A 10 12.36 -14.69 -3.47
CA VAL A 10 13.49 -14.89 -4.39
C VAL A 10 12.99 -14.98 -5.83
N GLY A 11 13.56 -14.15 -6.71
CA GLY A 11 13.37 -14.25 -8.16
C GLY A 11 14.41 -15.18 -8.79
N MET A 12 14.02 -15.93 -9.82
CA MET A 12 14.92 -16.77 -10.61
C MET A 12 14.79 -16.46 -12.09
N HIS A 13 15.92 -16.16 -12.74
CA HIS A 13 15.99 -15.80 -14.14
C HIS A 13 16.73 -16.91 -14.91
N ARG A 14 16.32 -17.13 -16.17
CA ARG A 14 17.05 -17.93 -17.16
C ARG A 14 17.27 -17.10 -18.41
N TYR A 15 18.54 -16.81 -18.71
CA TYR A 15 18.96 -16.12 -19.92
C TYR A 15 19.60 -17.11 -20.88
N THR A 16 19.00 -17.29 -22.06
CA THR A 16 19.56 -18.09 -23.16
C THR A 16 20.25 -17.16 -24.15
N PHE A 17 21.54 -17.36 -24.36
CA PHE A 17 22.37 -16.55 -25.25
C PHE A 17 22.66 -17.26 -26.59
N PRO A 18 22.88 -16.49 -27.68
CA PRO A 18 23.55 -17.02 -28.85
C PRO A 18 25.04 -17.25 -28.56
N GLU A 19 25.76 -17.78 -29.55
CA GLU A 19 27.23 -17.78 -29.50
C GLU A 19 27.74 -16.33 -29.45
N SER A 20 28.60 -16.03 -28.47
CA SER A 20 29.14 -14.69 -28.27
C SER A 20 30.38 -14.73 -27.38
N GLU A 21 31.37 -13.90 -27.70
CA GLU A 21 32.51 -13.62 -26.81
C GLU A 21 32.23 -12.45 -25.85
N ASN A 22 31.05 -11.84 -25.91
CA ASN A 22 30.70 -10.63 -25.17
C ASN A 22 29.23 -10.62 -24.72
N ALA A 23 28.69 -11.78 -24.35
CA ALA A 23 27.38 -11.84 -23.71
C ALA A 23 27.41 -11.08 -22.38
N ARG A 24 26.39 -10.28 -22.06
CA ARG A 24 26.39 -9.39 -20.90
C ARG A 24 25.06 -9.42 -20.15
N ILE A 25 25.13 -9.40 -18.83
CA ILE A 25 24.00 -9.10 -17.93
C ILE A 25 24.33 -7.80 -17.19
N LEU A 26 23.33 -6.92 -17.10
CA LEU A 26 23.41 -5.62 -16.42
C LEU A 26 22.54 -5.64 -15.17
N LEU A 27 23.07 -5.08 -14.08
CA LEU A 27 22.34 -4.78 -12.84
C LEU A 27 22.31 -3.25 -12.68
N ASP A 28 21.15 -2.65 -12.94
CA ASP A 28 20.97 -1.20 -12.89
C ASP A 28 20.25 -0.78 -11.60
N LEU A 29 21.00 -0.20 -10.65
CA LEU A 29 20.44 0.37 -9.42
C LEU A 29 20.01 1.83 -9.60
N GLY A 30 20.38 2.48 -10.71
CA GLY A 30 19.89 3.81 -11.10
C GLY A 30 18.45 3.79 -11.62
N HIS A 31 17.99 2.66 -12.16
CA HIS A 31 16.63 2.51 -12.70
C HIS A 31 15.54 2.83 -11.66
N ILE A 32 14.63 3.74 -12.00
CA ILE A 32 13.49 4.18 -11.20
C ILE A 32 12.21 4.16 -12.04
N LEU A 33 11.08 3.90 -11.40
CA LEU A 33 9.76 4.04 -12.03
C LEU A 33 9.25 5.47 -11.81
N GLY A 34 8.88 6.15 -12.91
CA GLY A 34 8.43 7.53 -12.87
C GLY A 34 9.52 8.51 -12.38
N ASP A 35 9.09 9.56 -11.69
CA ASP A 35 9.96 10.66 -11.25
C ASP A 35 10.45 10.52 -9.80
N ALA A 36 10.48 9.29 -9.26
CA ALA A 36 10.94 9.06 -7.88
C ALA A 36 12.41 9.50 -7.72
N PRO A 37 12.78 10.18 -6.63
CA PRO A 37 14.14 10.64 -6.44
C PRO A 37 15.10 9.44 -6.39
N THR A 38 16.23 9.56 -7.08
CA THR A 38 17.29 8.56 -7.01
C THR A 38 18.09 8.77 -5.73
N GLU A 39 17.94 7.87 -4.78
CA GLU A 39 18.66 7.89 -3.51
C GLU A 39 19.92 7.02 -3.56
N LYS A 40 20.69 7.02 -2.48
CA LYS A 40 21.97 6.30 -2.40
C LYS A 40 21.74 4.80 -2.54
N SER A 41 22.48 4.19 -3.45
CA SER A 41 22.56 2.74 -3.63
C SER A 41 23.99 2.28 -3.41
N HIS A 42 24.14 0.98 -3.17
CA HIS A 42 25.43 0.31 -3.06
C HIS A 42 25.33 -1.06 -3.72
N LEU A 43 26.43 -1.48 -4.36
CA LEU A 43 26.63 -2.85 -4.79
C LEU A 43 28.09 -3.24 -4.63
N GLU A 44 28.32 -4.53 -4.41
CA GLU A 44 29.65 -5.13 -4.35
C GLU A 44 29.67 -6.56 -4.91
N PHE A 45 30.79 -6.91 -5.52
CA PHE A 45 31.13 -8.24 -5.99
C PHE A 45 31.84 -8.99 -4.86
N LEU A 46 31.23 -10.06 -4.35
CA LEU A 46 31.83 -10.86 -3.27
C LEU A 46 32.83 -11.89 -3.78
N ASN A 47 32.56 -12.39 -4.97
CA ASN A 47 33.32 -13.42 -5.65
C ASN A 47 32.94 -13.41 -7.15
N ASN A 48 33.46 -14.37 -7.91
CA ASN A 48 33.27 -14.42 -9.36
C ASN A 48 31.88 -14.90 -9.82
N ASN A 49 30.88 -15.01 -8.94
CA ASN A 49 29.51 -15.32 -9.34
C ASN A 49 28.43 -14.73 -8.41
N THR A 50 28.78 -13.81 -7.51
CA THR A 50 27.84 -13.25 -6.53
C THR A 50 28.01 -11.74 -6.41
N ILE A 51 26.88 -11.02 -6.47
CA ILE A 51 26.78 -9.58 -6.25
C ILE A 51 25.78 -9.33 -5.13
N GLU A 52 26.07 -8.44 -4.20
CA GLU A 52 25.10 -8.00 -3.20
C GLU A 52 25.08 -6.49 -3.04
N GLY A 53 24.08 -5.99 -2.34
CA GLY A 53 23.96 -4.55 -2.13
C GLY A 53 22.59 -4.12 -1.64
N TYR A 54 22.31 -2.84 -1.84
CA TYR A 54 21.02 -2.26 -1.52
C TYR A 54 20.70 -1.07 -2.40
N LYS A 55 19.40 -0.78 -2.48
CA LYS A 55 18.87 0.46 -3.02
C LYS A 55 17.98 1.11 -1.97
N VAL A 56 18.22 2.39 -1.69
CA VAL A 56 17.25 3.21 -0.95
C VAL A 56 16.31 3.86 -1.97
N SER A 57 15.01 3.85 -1.70
CA SER A 57 14.02 4.52 -2.53
C SER A 57 12.79 4.94 -1.73
N GLN A 58 12.56 6.25 -1.65
CA GLN A 58 11.51 6.88 -0.85
C GLN A 58 11.63 6.41 0.61
N GLU A 59 12.81 6.62 1.19
CA GLU A 59 13.12 6.34 2.60
C GLU A 59 13.13 4.85 3.00
N VAL A 60 12.91 3.94 2.05
CA VAL A 60 12.94 2.49 2.29
C VAL A 60 14.15 1.87 1.61
N THR A 61 14.95 1.16 2.39
CA THR A 61 16.07 0.36 1.89
C THR A 61 15.59 -1.04 1.52
N VAL A 62 15.91 -1.48 0.31
CA VAL A 62 15.76 -2.87 -0.13
C VAL A 62 17.14 -3.44 -0.39
N TYR A 63 17.46 -4.52 0.31
CA TYR A 63 18.71 -5.26 0.19
C TYR A 63 18.53 -6.42 -0.79
N PHE A 64 19.59 -6.77 -1.51
CA PHE A 64 19.58 -7.90 -2.43
C PHE A 64 20.86 -8.72 -2.37
N VAL A 65 20.74 -9.99 -2.75
CA VAL A 65 21.86 -10.87 -3.12
C VAL A 65 21.52 -11.54 -4.44
N ALA A 66 22.40 -11.41 -5.43
CA ALA A 66 22.29 -12.02 -6.74
C ALA A 66 23.41 -13.06 -6.95
N GLU A 67 23.03 -14.34 -7.08
CA GLU A 67 23.94 -15.44 -7.42
C GLU A 67 23.77 -15.80 -8.90
N PHE A 68 24.87 -16.14 -9.59
CA PHE A 68 24.90 -16.52 -11.00
C PHE A 68 25.40 -17.97 -11.14
N SER A 69 24.81 -18.75 -12.06
CA SER A 69 25.17 -20.17 -12.23
C SER A 69 26.50 -20.41 -12.95
N LYS A 70 27.15 -19.36 -13.42
CA LYS A 70 28.41 -19.39 -14.17
C LYS A 70 29.30 -18.26 -13.67
N ASP A 71 30.59 -18.52 -13.54
CA ASP A 71 31.56 -17.51 -13.16
C ASP A 71 31.70 -16.42 -14.24
N PHE A 72 31.92 -15.18 -13.81
CA PHE A 72 32.10 -14.02 -14.66
C PHE A 72 33.40 -14.14 -15.48
N ALA A 73 33.34 -13.94 -16.80
CA ALA A 73 34.53 -13.82 -17.62
C ALA A 73 35.21 -12.45 -17.44
N ALA A 74 34.40 -11.40 -17.27
CA ALA A 74 34.82 -10.08 -16.84
C ALA A 74 33.66 -9.40 -16.11
N TYR A 75 33.96 -8.43 -15.25
CA TYR A 75 32.96 -7.66 -14.53
C TYR A 75 33.41 -6.21 -14.33
N GLY A 76 32.51 -5.37 -13.86
CA GLY A 76 32.83 -4.01 -13.43
C GLY A 76 31.58 -3.25 -13.05
N THR A 77 31.78 -1.99 -12.70
CA THR A 77 30.69 -1.08 -12.32
C THR A 77 30.57 0.09 -13.28
N TRP A 78 29.49 0.84 -13.16
CA TRP A 78 29.39 2.18 -13.71
C TRP A 78 28.78 3.14 -12.69
N ASP A 79 29.09 4.42 -12.86
CA ASP A 79 28.43 5.53 -12.18
C ASP A 79 28.09 6.60 -13.22
N ASN A 80 26.81 6.78 -13.52
CA ASN A 80 26.36 7.77 -14.50
C ASN A 80 26.45 9.22 -14.00
N ASN A 81 26.67 9.42 -12.70
CA ASN A 81 26.82 10.74 -12.09
C ASN A 81 28.29 11.12 -11.87
N TYR A 82 29.22 10.20 -12.10
CA TYR A 82 30.65 10.44 -11.95
C TYR A 82 31.40 10.01 -13.21
N SER A 83 32.35 10.83 -13.63
CA SER A 83 33.27 10.50 -14.72
C SER A 83 34.69 10.74 -14.23
N ALA A 84 35.58 9.78 -14.47
CA ALA A 84 36.97 9.89 -14.06
C ALA A 84 37.63 11.10 -14.74
N PRO A 85 38.22 12.06 -14.00
CA PRO A 85 38.75 13.31 -14.57
C PRO A 85 39.77 13.11 -15.69
N GLU A 86 40.57 12.05 -15.62
CA GLU A 86 41.64 11.75 -16.56
C GLU A 86 41.18 11.12 -17.88
N SER A 87 40.05 10.42 -17.89
CA SER A 87 39.58 9.65 -19.05
C SER A 87 38.18 10.03 -19.53
N GLY A 88 37.41 10.75 -18.72
CA GLY A 88 35.98 10.99 -18.93
C GLY A 88 35.13 9.72 -18.85
N ALA A 89 35.69 8.59 -18.41
CA ALA A 89 34.96 7.32 -18.35
C ALA A 89 34.08 7.22 -17.09
N SER A 90 32.86 6.73 -17.27
CA SER A 90 31.89 6.39 -16.23
C SER A 90 31.74 4.88 -16.00
N VAL A 91 32.50 4.08 -16.74
CA VAL A 91 32.51 2.61 -16.65
C VAL A 91 33.88 2.16 -16.14
N TYR A 92 33.87 1.32 -15.11
CA TYR A 92 35.05 0.89 -14.38
C TYR A 92 35.21 -0.63 -14.44
N PRO A 93 35.97 -1.17 -15.42
CA PRO A 93 36.30 -2.59 -15.48
C PRO A 93 37.03 -3.05 -14.22
N TYR A 94 36.65 -4.21 -13.70
CA TYR A 94 37.21 -4.86 -12.51
C TYR A 94 37.13 -4.04 -11.21
N LYS A 95 36.34 -2.96 -11.17
CA LYS A 95 35.95 -2.32 -9.92
C LYS A 95 34.93 -3.22 -9.22
N SER A 96 35.22 -3.62 -7.98
CA SER A 96 34.44 -4.63 -7.25
C SER A 96 33.35 -4.05 -6.35
N ALA A 97 33.20 -2.74 -6.25
CA ALA A 97 32.13 -2.10 -5.50
C ALA A 97 31.83 -0.70 -6.03
N GLU A 98 30.58 -0.27 -5.93
CA GLU A 98 30.16 1.08 -6.30
C GLU A 98 29.13 1.64 -5.31
N SER A 99 29.20 2.94 -5.04
CA SER A 99 28.21 3.65 -4.21
C SER A 99 27.84 4.97 -4.84
N GLY A 100 26.56 5.21 -5.01
CA GLY A 100 26.05 6.42 -5.67
C GLY A 100 24.56 6.29 -5.93
N SER A 101 23.95 7.33 -6.50
CA SER A 101 22.53 7.29 -6.84
C SER A 101 22.26 6.64 -8.20
N ASN A 102 23.11 6.85 -9.21
CA ASN A 102 22.89 6.34 -10.56
C ASN A 102 23.99 5.35 -10.96
N ILE A 103 24.06 4.23 -10.24
CA ILE A 103 25.13 3.23 -10.36
C ILE A 103 24.60 1.88 -10.87
N GLY A 104 25.52 1.03 -11.31
CA GLY A 104 25.20 -0.37 -11.57
C GLY A 104 26.41 -1.23 -11.86
N ALA A 105 26.17 -2.49 -12.19
CA ALA A 105 27.20 -3.51 -12.46
C ALA A 105 26.95 -4.23 -13.78
N PHE A 106 28.02 -4.55 -14.49
CA PHE A 106 27.97 -5.44 -15.65
C PHE A 106 28.77 -6.71 -15.37
N VAL A 107 28.28 -7.83 -15.88
CA VAL A 107 29.00 -9.10 -15.92
C VAL A 107 28.99 -9.64 -17.33
N ASN A 108 30.16 -10.06 -17.80
CA ASN A 108 30.40 -10.56 -19.15
C ASN A 108 30.65 -12.06 -19.14
N TYR A 109 30.26 -12.72 -20.22
CA TYR A 109 30.43 -14.15 -20.46
C TYR A 109 30.82 -14.42 -21.91
N ASN A 110 31.60 -15.48 -22.09
CA ASN A 110 31.68 -16.19 -23.36
C ASN A 110 30.58 -17.25 -23.36
N THR A 111 29.74 -17.27 -24.39
CA THR A 111 28.61 -18.20 -24.53
C THR A 111 28.68 -18.94 -25.84
N THR A 112 28.24 -20.18 -25.82
CA THR A 112 27.92 -20.97 -27.01
C THR A 112 26.45 -20.81 -27.40
N SER A 113 26.10 -21.18 -28.64
CA SER A 113 24.72 -21.07 -29.12
C SER A 113 23.76 -21.91 -28.27
N GLY A 114 22.78 -21.25 -27.65
CA GLY A 114 21.79 -21.90 -26.79
C GLY A 114 22.23 -22.07 -25.33
N GLU A 115 23.41 -21.57 -24.96
CA GLU A 115 23.89 -21.64 -23.58
C GLU A 115 23.02 -20.81 -22.63
N THR A 116 22.74 -21.37 -21.46
CA THR A 116 21.88 -20.75 -20.44
C THR A 116 22.68 -20.33 -19.22
N ILE A 117 22.46 -19.09 -18.79
CA ILE A 117 22.94 -18.57 -17.50
C ILE A 117 21.73 -18.32 -16.61
N LEU A 118 21.74 -18.93 -15.42
CA LEU A 118 20.71 -18.75 -14.42
C LEU A 118 21.15 -17.71 -13.39
N VAL A 119 20.20 -16.94 -12.89
CA VAL A 119 20.42 -15.94 -11.84
C VAL A 119 19.36 -16.13 -10.75
N LYS A 120 19.77 -16.17 -9.48
CA LYS A 120 18.86 -16.12 -8.32
C LYS A 120 19.04 -14.78 -7.64
N VAL A 121 17.94 -14.09 -7.32
CA VAL A 121 17.96 -12.79 -6.65
C VAL A 121 17.07 -12.85 -5.41
N GLY A 122 17.68 -12.90 -4.23
CA GLY A 122 16.99 -12.81 -2.95
C GLY A 122 16.85 -11.35 -2.53
N LEU A 123 15.70 -10.99 -1.95
CA LEU A 123 15.44 -9.64 -1.43
C LEU A 123 15.20 -9.66 0.07
N SER A 124 15.45 -8.53 0.75
CA SER A 124 15.09 -8.30 2.16
C SER A 124 14.93 -6.81 2.44
N TYR A 125 14.00 -6.47 3.34
CA TYR A 125 13.86 -5.11 3.89
C TYR A 125 14.69 -4.90 5.18
N VAL A 126 15.29 -5.97 5.70
CA VAL A 126 16.01 -6.01 6.98
C VAL A 126 17.51 -5.86 6.78
N GLY A 127 18.06 -6.54 5.76
CA GLY A 127 19.49 -6.52 5.50
C GLY A 127 19.94 -7.56 4.47
N VAL A 128 21.19 -7.43 4.03
CA VAL A 128 21.82 -8.35 3.08
C VAL A 128 21.82 -9.79 3.58
N GLU A 129 22.09 -10.02 4.87
CA GLU A 129 22.03 -11.37 5.45
C GLU A 129 20.62 -11.98 5.41
N GLY A 130 19.57 -11.16 5.51
CA GLY A 130 18.19 -11.58 5.30
C GLY A 130 17.96 -12.06 3.87
N ALA A 131 18.39 -11.25 2.89
CA ALA A 131 18.30 -11.61 1.47
C ALA A 131 19.07 -12.91 1.15
N ARG A 132 20.25 -13.09 1.75
CA ARG A 132 21.08 -14.29 1.62
C ARG A 132 20.40 -15.53 2.23
N THR A 133 19.74 -15.36 3.37
CA THR A 133 19.00 -16.44 4.05
C THR A 133 17.74 -16.83 3.27
N ASN A 134 16.99 -15.85 2.76
CA ASN A 134 15.83 -16.07 1.89
C ASN A 134 16.22 -16.88 0.65
N LEU A 135 17.31 -16.50 -0.02
CA LEU A 135 17.83 -17.20 -1.21
C LEU A 135 18.14 -18.67 -0.91
N LYS A 136 18.90 -18.93 0.16
CA LYS A 136 19.28 -20.29 0.57
C LYS A 136 18.09 -21.16 0.97
N ALA A 137 17.10 -20.58 1.64
CA ALA A 137 15.93 -21.31 2.12
C ALA A 137 14.96 -21.66 1.00
N GLU A 138 14.69 -20.73 0.07
CA GLU A 138 13.65 -20.92 -0.95
C GLU A 138 14.21 -21.53 -2.26
N ILE A 139 15.45 -21.22 -2.65
CA ILE A 139 16.06 -21.72 -3.90
C ILE A 139 17.52 -22.17 -3.66
N PRO A 140 17.75 -23.31 -2.97
CA PRO A 140 19.09 -23.85 -2.75
C PRO A 140 19.75 -24.39 -4.03
N GLU A 141 18.95 -24.83 -5.00
CA GLU A 141 19.41 -25.51 -6.22
C GLU A 141 19.20 -24.66 -7.49
N TRP A 142 19.85 -25.07 -8.59
CA TRP A 142 19.76 -24.40 -9.90
C TRP A 142 18.71 -25.03 -10.84
N ASP A 143 17.52 -25.34 -10.32
CA ASP A 143 16.42 -25.89 -11.12
C ASP A 143 15.31 -24.86 -11.39
N PHE A 144 15.43 -24.16 -12.53
CA PHE A 144 14.44 -23.18 -12.98
C PHE A 144 13.06 -23.81 -13.22
N ASN A 145 13.01 -25.03 -13.75
CA ASN A 145 11.74 -25.65 -14.12
C ASN A 145 10.97 -26.11 -12.89
N ARG A 146 11.68 -26.56 -11.83
CA ARG A 146 11.07 -26.83 -10.52
C ARG A 146 10.44 -25.57 -9.93
N VAL A 147 11.19 -24.47 -9.82
CA VAL A 147 10.66 -23.21 -9.25
C VAL A 147 9.47 -22.70 -10.05
N LYS A 148 9.56 -22.76 -11.39
CA LYS A 148 8.44 -22.41 -12.27
C LYS A 148 7.20 -23.26 -12.01
N LYS A 149 7.37 -24.57 -11.91
CA LYS A 149 6.27 -25.50 -11.66
C LYS A 149 5.64 -25.26 -10.29
N GLU A 150 6.44 -25.03 -9.25
CA GLU A 150 5.94 -24.72 -7.90
C GLU A 150 5.14 -23.40 -7.86
N ALA A 151 5.57 -22.38 -8.63
CA ALA A 151 4.83 -21.14 -8.80
C ALA A 151 3.50 -21.37 -9.55
N GLU A 152 3.52 -22.14 -10.64
CA GLU A 152 2.30 -22.52 -11.41
C GLU A 152 1.31 -23.32 -10.54
N GLU A 153 1.81 -24.26 -9.73
CA GLU A 153 0.99 -25.05 -8.80
C GLU A 153 0.41 -24.18 -7.69
N THR A 154 1.16 -23.20 -7.18
CA THR A 154 0.67 -22.23 -6.20
C THR A 154 -0.48 -21.42 -6.78
N TRP A 155 -0.29 -20.82 -7.96
CA TRP A 155 -1.37 -20.09 -8.63
C TRP A 155 -2.57 -20.97 -8.97
N SER A 156 -2.33 -22.22 -9.38
CA SER A 156 -3.41 -23.17 -9.66
C SER A 156 -4.26 -23.46 -8.41
N ARG A 157 -3.63 -23.61 -7.23
CA ARG A 157 -4.36 -23.79 -5.95
C ARG A 157 -5.15 -22.53 -5.58
N GLU A 158 -4.53 -21.36 -5.67
CA GLU A 158 -5.17 -20.09 -5.29
C GLU A 158 -6.37 -19.77 -6.19
N LEU A 159 -6.21 -19.88 -7.52
CA LEU A 159 -7.29 -19.60 -8.47
C LEU A 159 -8.40 -20.66 -8.41
N ALA A 160 -8.09 -21.90 -8.00
CA ALA A 160 -9.08 -22.96 -7.86
C ALA A 160 -10.04 -22.77 -6.67
N LYS A 161 -9.80 -21.79 -5.78
CA LYS A 161 -10.71 -21.44 -4.69
C LYS A 161 -12.08 -20.95 -5.19
N ILE A 162 -12.17 -20.47 -6.43
CA ILE A 162 -13.44 -20.22 -7.12
C ILE A 162 -13.49 -21.03 -8.41
N GLN A 163 -14.49 -21.90 -8.54
CA GLN A 163 -14.73 -22.69 -9.75
C GLN A 163 -15.96 -22.16 -10.49
N LEU A 164 -15.76 -21.75 -11.75
CA LEU A 164 -16.84 -21.27 -12.61
C LEU A 164 -17.55 -22.44 -13.30
N LYS A 165 -18.88 -22.36 -13.38
CA LYS A 165 -19.70 -23.23 -14.24
C LYS A 165 -20.35 -22.38 -15.33
N GLY A 166 -20.06 -22.71 -16.59
CA GLY A 166 -20.54 -21.93 -17.75
C GLY A 166 -19.62 -20.74 -18.09
N GLY A 167 -20.17 -19.79 -18.86
CA GLY A 167 -19.44 -18.64 -19.39
C GLY A 167 -18.59 -18.96 -20.63
N THR A 168 -18.32 -17.94 -21.44
CA THR A 168 -17.37 -18.03 -22.57
C THR A 168 -15.93 -18.08 -22.05
N GLU A 169 -14.97 -18.49 -22.91
CA GLU A 169 -13.55 -18.45 -22.55
C GLU A 169 -13.09 -17.03 -22.20
N ASP A 170 -13.58 -16.00 -22.91
CA ASP A 170 -13.29 -14.60 -22.59
C ASP A 170 -13.77 -14.21 -21.18
N GLN A 171 -14.96 -14.65 -20.77
CA GLN A 171 -15.49 -14.37 -19.44
C GLN A 171 -14.67 -15.06 -18.35
N LYS A 172 -14.23 -16.30 -18.59
CA LYS A 172 -13.35 -17.02 -17.66
C LYS A 172 -11.99 -16.35 -17.55
N GLN A 173 -11.43 -15.88 -18.67
CA GLN A 173 -10.17 -15.14 -18.69
C GLN A 173 -10.28 -13.84 -17.89
N ILE A 174 -11.32 -13.02 -18.13
CA ILE A 174 -11.56 -11.79 -17.36
C ILE A 174 -11.64 -12.10 -15.86
N PHE A 175 -12.41 -13.13 -15.49
CA PHE A 175 -12.60 -13.50 -14.09
C PHE A 175 -11.30 -13.95 -13.42
N TYR A 176 -10.59 -14.93 -13.99
CA TYR A 176 -9.37 -15.46 -13.38
C TYR A 176 -8.21 -14.46 -13.40
N THR A 177 -8.15 -13.58 -14.40
CA THR A 177 -7.21 -12.44 -14.38
C THR A 177 -7.55 -11.44 -13.27
N ALA A 178 -8.82 -11.12 -13.05
CA ALA A 178 -9.23 -10.24 -11.96
C ALA A 178 -8.92 -10.86 -10.58
N LEU A 179 -9.19 -12.16 -10.40
CA LEU A 179 -8.83 -12.88 -9.17
C LEU A 179 -7.31 -12.91 -8.95
N TYR A 180 -6.52 -13.17 -10.00
CA TYR A 180 -5.06 -13.06 -9.95
C TYR A 180 -4.61 -11.65 -9.50
N HIS A 181 -5.20 -10.59 -10.05
CA HIS A 181 -4.87 -9.21 -9.66
C HIS A 181 -5.20 -8.89 -8.20
N SER A 182 -6.30 -9.44 -7.65
CA SER A 182 -6.60 -9.26 -6.22
C SER A 182 -5.52 -9.89 -5.33
N LEU A 183 -5.04 -11.08 -5.68
CA LEU A 183 -4.09 -11.83 -4.86
C LEU A 183 -2.65 -11.30 -4.96
N VAL A 184 -2.23 -10.80 -6.13
CA VAL A 184 -0.85 -10.31 -6.33
C VAL A 184 -0.55 -9.01 -5.56
N ALA A 185 -1.60 -8.25 -5.20
CA ALA A 185 -1.46 -6.98 -4.50
C ALA A 185 -1.03 -7.15 -3.02
N GLN A 186 -1.16 -8.36 -2.46
CA GLN A 186 -0.86 -8.67 -1.07
C GLN A 186 0.57 -9.16 -0.92
N VAL A 187 1.50 -8.24 -0.71
CA VAL A 187 2.95 -8.53 -0.68
C VAL A 187 3.44 -8.62 0.77
N ILE A 188 4.29 -9.60 1.07
CA ILE A 188 4.94 -9.75 2.37
C ILE A 188 6.29 -9.01 2.41
N SER A 189 6.73 -8.59 3.59
CA SER A 189 8.08 -8.02 3.82
C SER A 189 8.78 -8.59 5.05
N THR A 190 8.36 -9.77 5.49
CA THR A 190 9.04 -10.57 6.50
C THR A 190 10.01 -11.50 5.80
N ASP A 191 11.26 -11.58 6.28
CA ASP A 191 12.23 -12.59 5.86
C ASP A 191 11.84 -13.98 6.36
N VAL A 192 12.45 -15.04 5.83
CA VAL A 192 12.12 -16.44 6.19
C VAL A 192 12.34 -16.75 7.68
N ASP A 193 13.17 -15.96 8.36
CA ASP A 193 13.43 -16.06 9.81
C ASP A 193 12.46 -15.22 10.67
N GLY A 194 11.45 -14.60 10.07
CA GLY A 194 10.43 -13.80 10.74
C GLY A 194 10.79 -12.32 10.86
N ARG A 195 12.03 -11.89 10.60
CA ARG A 195 12.42 -10.48 10.76
C ARG A 195 11.74 -9.58 9.74
N TYR A 196 11.35 -8.37 10.16
CA TYR A 196 10.81 -7.33 9.30
C TYR A 196 11.23 -5.93 9.77
N LEU A 197 11.23 -4.96 8.85
CA LEU A 197 11.44 -3.54 9.16
C LEU A 197 10.13 -2.91 9.66
N GLY A 198 10.07 -2.45 10.91
CA GLY A 198 8.90 -1.80 11.50
C GLY A 198 8.69 -0.36 11.03
N MET A 199 7.50 0.20 11.31
CA MET A 199 7.19 1.61 10.99
C MET A 199 7.98 2.61 11.85
N ASP A 200 8.66 2.15 12.90
CA ASP A 200 9.60 2.93 13.72
C ASP A 200 11.03 2.93 13.17
N GLY A 201 11.27 2.27 12.04
CA GLY A 201 12.59 2.11 11.43
C GLY A 201 13.47 1.04 12.10
N ASN A 202 12.96 0.32 13.11
CA ASN A 202 13.69 -0.74 13.78
C ASN A 202 13.35 -2.11 13.19
N ILE A 203 14.24 -3.09 13.41
CA ILE A 203 13.99 -4.48 13.04
C ILE A 203 13.19 -5.16 14.15
N HIS A 204 12.10 -5.80 13.78
CA HIS A 204 11.22 -6.59 14.67
C HIS A 204 11.09 -8.02 14.14
N VAL A 205 10.42 -8.89 14.89
CA VAL A 205 10.19 -10.30 14.54
C VAL A 205 8.70 -10.58 14.51
N ALA A 206 8.21 -11.15 13.40
CA ALA A 206 6.85 -11.65 13.25
C ALA A 206 6.80 -13.11 13.73
N GLU A 207 6.13 -13.35 14.86
CA GLU A 207 6.02 -14.68 15.46
C GLU A 207 4.82 -15.45 14.89
N GLY A 208 5.09 -16.34 13.93
CA GLY A 208 4.09 -17.26 13.39
C GLY A 208 3.06 -16.60 12.46
N PHE A 209 3.43 -15.52 11.77
CA PHE A 209 2.62 -14.90 10.71
C PHE A 209 3.52 -14.22 9.66
N ASP A 210 3.06 -14.13 8.42
CA ASP A 210 3.73 -13.32 7.40
C ASP A 210 3.36 -11.82 7.59
N PHE A 211 4.35 -10.93 7.61
CA PHE A 211 4.09 -9.49 7.78
C PHE A 211 3.83 -8.78 6.45
N PHE A 212 2.70 -8.06 6.36
CA PHE A 212 2.28 -7.26 5.20
C PHE A 212 2.57 -5.77 5.45
N PRO A 213 3.44 -5.08 4.68
CA PRO A 213 3.88 -3.72 4.97
C PRO A 213 3.00 -2.61 4.37
N THR A 214 2.02 -2.94 3.54
CA THR A 214 1.29 -1.97 2.71
C THR A 214 -0.21 -2.19 2.85
N PHE A 215 -0.95 -1.10 3.07
CA PHE A 215 -2.41 -1.10 3.10
C PHE A 215 -2.94 0.15 2.39
N PHE A 216 -3.41 -0.03 1.16
CA PHE A 216 -4.15 0.99 0.39
C PHE A 216 -5.62 1.00 0.85
N CYS A 217 -5.84 1.34 2.12
CA CYS A 217 -7.06 0.99 2.81
C CYS A 217 -8.29 1.77 2.36
N TRP A 218 -8.18 2.94 1.71
CA TRP A 218 -9.34 3.68 1.19
C TRP A 218 -10.02 2.98 0.01
N ASP A 219 -9.24 2.27 -0.81
CA ASP A 219 -9.76 1.44 -1.91
C ASP A 219 -10.16 0.05 -1.40
N THR A 220 -9.21 -0.60 -0.72
CA THR A 220 -9.26 -2.05 -0.48
C THR A 220 -10.24 -2.48 0.61
N TYR A 221 -10.75 -1.58 1.46
CA TYR A 221 -11.79 -1.94 2.43
C TYR A 221 -13.13 -2.30 1.77
N ARG A 222 -13.36 -1.79 0.55
CA ARG A 222 -14.66 -1.83 -0.13
C ARG A 222 -14.99 -3.22 -0.68
N SER A 223 -13.99 -3.90 -1.23
CA SER A 223 -14.17 -5.19 -1.92
C SER A 223 -13.00 -6.16 -1.71
N GLU A 224 -11.76 -5.67 -1.72
CA GLU A 224 -10.56 -6.51 -1.64
C GLU A 224 -10.46 -7.25 -0.28
N HIS A 225 -10.45 -6.55 0.85
CA HIS A 225 -10.39 -7.20 2.16
C HIS A 225 -11.62 -8.08 2.44
N PRO A 226 -12.86 -7.66 2.11
CA PRO A 226 -14.00 -8.56 2.15
C PRO A 226 -13.82 -9.82 1.29
N LEU A 227 -13.27 -9.71 0.07
CA LEU A 227 -12.97 -10.85 -0.79
C LEU A 227 -11.92 -11.77 -0.15
N MET A 228 -10.85 -11.23 0.44
CA MET A 228 -9.82 -12.02 1.13
C MET A 228 -10.40 -12.87 2.27
N THR A 229 -11.45 -12.41 2.96
CA THR A 229 -12.13 -13.25 3.96
C THR A 229 -12.79 -14.51 3.40
N LEU A 230 -13.02 -14.56 2.08
CA LEU A 230 -13.64 -15.68 1.38
C LEU A 230 -12.60 -16.54 0.65
N VAL A 231 -11.66 -15.90 -0.05
CA VAL A 231 -10.72 -16.58 -0.96
C VAL A 231 -9.30 -16.67 -0.41
N ALA A 232 -8.97 -16.01 0.70
CA ALA A 232 -7.66 -16.11 1.33
C ALA A 232 -7.76 -16.03 2.87
N PRO A 233 -8.70 -16.77 3.50
CA PRO A 233 -8.94 -16.68 4.95
C PRO A 233 -7.71 -16.97 5.79
N GLU A 234 -6.78 -17.79 5.30
CA GLU A 234 -5.50 -18.12 5.95
C GLU A 234 -4.58 -16.91 6.12
N HIS A 235 -4.75 -15.84 5.32
CA HIS A 235 -3.92 -14.64 5.39
C HIS A 235 -4.58 -13.49 6.18
N VAL A 236 -5.87 -13.60 6.52
CA VAL A 236 -6.60 -12.50 7.16
C VAL A 236 -6.03 -12.20 8.56
N ASN A 237 -5.76 -13.22 9.37
CA ASN A 237 -5.14 -13.00 10.69
C ASN A 237 -3.73 -12.40 10.55
N ASP A 238 -2.94 -12.82 9.56
CA ASP A 238 -1.60 -12.28 9.30
C ASP A 238 -1.66 -10.79 8.92
N MET A 239 -2.63 -10.39 8.10
CA MET A 239 -2.90 -8.99 7.77
C MET A 239 -3.29 -8.18 9.03
N ILE A 240 -4.19 -8.69 9.88
CA ILE A 240 -4.59 -7.97 11.09
C ILE A 240 -3.45 -7.93 12.12
N ARG A 241 -2.70 -9.02 12.30
CA ARG A 241 -1.48 -9.04 13.12
C ARG A 241 -0.45 -8.04 12.62
N SER A 242 -0.31 -7.88 11.30
CA SER A 242 0.53 -6.84 10.71
C SER A 242 0.06 -5.44 11.11
N ILE A 243 -1.24 -5.15 11.09
CA ILE A 243 -1.79 -3.87 11.56
C ILE A 243 -1.53 -3.66 13.07
N VAL A 244 -1.71 -4.71 13.88
CA VAL A 244 -1.44 -4.67 15.33
C VAL A 244 0.03 -4.37 15.61
N SER A 245 0.94 -5.10 14.97
CA SER A 245 2.39 -4.90 15.13
C SER A 245 2.82 -3.51 14.68
N LYS A 246 2.32 -3.02 13.54
CA LYS A 246 2.56 -1.64 13.09
C LYS A 246 2.09 -0.61 14.11
N THR A 247 0.88 -0.79 14.64
CA THR A 247 0.31 0.11 15.64
C THR A 247 1.17 0.16 16.90
N ARG A 248 1.77 -0.98 17.31
CA ARG A 248 2.71 -1.03 18.43
C ARG A 248 4.04 -0.37 18.11
N ASN A 249 4.63 -0.69 16.96
CA ASN A 249 5.93 -0.13 16.55
C ASN A 249 5.82 1.40 16.40
N TYR A 250 4.78 1.88 15.73
CA TYR A 250 4.57 3.30 15.46
C TYR A 250 4.02 4.09 16.66
N GLY A 251 3.38 3.43 17.62
CA GLY A 251 2.72 4.07 18.76
C GLY A 251 1.36 4.71 18.45
N TRP A 252 0.88 4.55 17.21
CA TRP A 252 -0.40 5.06 16.72
C TRP A 252 -0.97 4.15 15.63
N LEU A 253 -2.28 4.09 15.46
CA LEU A 253 -2.90 3.31 14.39
C LEU A 253 -2.69 4.06 13.06
N PRO A 254 -1.85 3.55 12.13
CA PRO A 254 -1.58 4.26 10.88
C PRO A 254 -2.86 4.40 10.03
N ALA A 255 -2.81 5.28 9.05
CA ALA A 255 -3.82 5.36 8.00
C ALA A 255 -3.36 4.49 6.82
N GLN A 256 -3.72 4.89 5.60
CA GLN A 256 -3.13 4.32 4.38
C GLN A 256 -1.60 4.49 4.40
N HIS A 257 -0.87 3.44 4.06
CA HIS A 257 0.59 3.45 4.10
C HIS A 257 1.16 2.42 3.12
N HIS A 258 2.41 2.66 2.71
CA HIS A 258 3.11 1.81 1.76
C HIS A 258 4.53 1.52 2.26
N ARG A 259 4.94 0.26 2.23
CA ARG A 259 6.26 -0.19 2.71
C ARG A 259 6.57 0.29 4.14
N ASN A 260 5.57 0.26 5.02
CA ASN A 260 5.65 0.78 6.40
C ASN A 260 6.00 2.27 6.53
N VAL A 261 5.98 3.04 5.44
CA VAL A 261 6.09 4.50 5.48
C VAL A 261 4.68 5.08 5.52
N PHE A 262 4.40 5.87 6.55
CA PHE A 262 3.16 6.62 6.63
C PHE A 262 3.10 7.62 5.48
N GLY A 263 2.04 7.57 4.69
CA GLY A 263 1.74 8.60 3.70
C GLY A 263 0.39 9.21 4.03
N GLN A 264 0.25 10.53 3.97
CA GLN A 264 -1.08 11.14 3.94
C GLN A 264 -1.78 10.70 2.65
N GLY A 265 -2.51 9.59 2.74
CA GLY A 265 -3.21 9.00 1.61
C GLY A 265 -4.52 9.72 1.31
N MET A 266 -5.55 8.91 1.11
CA MET A 266 -6.91 9.36 0.87
C MET A 266 -7.60 9.73 2.20
N VAL A 267 -8.87 10.06 2.13
CA VAL A 267 -9.69 10.47 3.27
C VAL A 267 -10.10 9.28 4.16
N GLY A 268 -10.68 9.58 5.32
CA GLY A 268 -11.21 8.57 6.25
C GLY A 268 -10.15 7.79 7.04
N ASP A 269 -10.59 6.71 7.68
CA ASP A 269 -9.81 5.90 8.62
C ASP A 269 -10.02 4.40 8.38
N HIS A 270 -9.66 3.95 7.17
CA HIS A 270 -10.18 2.70 6.60
C HIS A 270 -9.44 1.41 7.02
N LEU A 271 -8.44 1.48 7.90
CA LEU A 271 -8.01 0.27 8.63
C LEU A 271 -9.10 -0.22 9.58
N VAL A 272 -9.94 0.69 10.10
CA VAL A 272 -11.05 0.36 10.99
C VAL A 272 -12.01 -0.67 10.39
N PRO A 273 -12.67 -0.43 9.22
CA PRO A 273 -13.56 -1.41 8.62
C PRO A 273 -12.87 -2.74 8.29
N ILE A 274 -11.58 -2.74 7.91
CA ILE A 274 -10.82 -3.97 7.66
C ILE A 274 -10.72 -4.82 8.94
N ILE A 275 -10.32 -4.20 10.06
CA ILE A 275 -10.20 -4.87 11.36
C ILE A 275 -11.57 -5.36 11.85
N VAL A 276 -12.60 -4.52 11.72
CA VAL A 276 -13.95 -4.84 12.20
C VAL A 276 -14.57 -5.97 11.37
N ASP A 277 -14.44 -5.96 10.04
CA ASP A 277 -14.96 -7.03 9.19
C ASP A 277 -14.33 -8.38 9.53
N ALA A 278 -12.99 -8.42 9.68
CA ALA A 278 -12.26 -9.60 10.13
C ALA A 278 -12.77 -10.11 11.50
N PHE A 279 -12.88 -9.20 12.48
CA PHE A 279 -13.36 -9.51 13.82
C PHE A 279 -14.80 -10.09 13.80
N MET A 280 -15.70 -9.46 13.06
CA MET A 280 -17.11 -9.87 12.96
C MET A 280 -17.26 -11.23 12.29
N LYS A 281 -16.37 -11.57 11.35
CA LYS A 281 -16.32 -12.86 10.66
C LYS A 281 -15.55 -13.96 11.40
N GLY A 282 -15.02 -13.65 12.59
CA GLY A 282 -14.38 -14.64 13.47
C GLY A 282 -12.86 -14.75 13.34
N PHE A 283 -12.22 -13.93 12.51
CA PHE A 283 -10.77 -13.79 12.49
C PHE A 283 -10.36 -12.95 13.69
N ARG A 284 -9.89 -13.60 14.76
CA ARG A 284 -9.63 -12.95 16.06
C ARG A 284 -8.30 -13.39 16.69
N ASP A 285 -7.39 -14.00 15.92
CA ASP A 285 -6.07 -14.45 16.41
C ASP A 285 -5.08 -13.28 16.47
N TYR A 286 -5.39 -12.31 17.33
CA TYR A 286 -4.58 -11.12 17.60
C TYR A 286 -5.08 -10.46 18.88
N ASP A 287 -4.39 -9.41 19.32
CA ASP A 287 -4.79 -8.63 20.49
C ASP A 287 -5.98 -7.70 20.17
N VAL A 288 -7.18 -8.28 20.20
CA VAL A 288 -8.47 -7.60 19.96
C VAL A 288 -8.64 -6.39 20.89
N GLY A 289 -8.27 -6.54 22.16
CA GLY A 289 -8.42 -5.49 23.16
C GLY A 289 -7.55 -4.27 22.84
N PHE A 290 -6.28 -4.51 22.54
CA PHE A 290 -5.34 -3.47 22.12
C PHE A 290 -5.82 -2.74 20.86
N ILE A 291 -6.16 -3.48 19.81
CA ILE A 291 -6.49 -2.84 18.53
C ILE A 291 -7.80 -2.05 18.59
N TYR A 292 -8.79 -2.53 19.34
CA TYR A 292 -10.00 -1.77 19.62
C TYR A 292 -9.67 -0.43 20.31
N GLN A 293 -8.81 -0.46 21.34
CA GLN A 293 -8.42 0.77 22.03
C GLN A 293 -7.66 1.74 21.11
N ALA A 294 -6.81 1.23 20.21
CA ALA A 294 -6.13 2.05 19.23
C ALA A 294 -7.11 2.73 18.24
N MET A 295 -8.11 1.99 17.74
CA MET A 295 -9.17 2.55 16.90
C MET A 295 -9.99 3.61 17.64
N ARG A 296 -10.38 3.32 18.88
CA ARG A 296 -11.12 4.27 19.73
C ARG A 296 -10.31 5.54 19.98
N LYS A 297 -9.03 5.40 20.33
CA LYS A 297 -8.13 6.54 20.57
C LYS A 297 -8.01 7.41 19.32
N LYS A 298 -7.74 6.82 18.15
CA LYS A 298 -7.65 7.55 16.88
C LYS A 298 -8.95 8.26 16.49
N ALA A 299 -10.10 7.70 16.88
CA ALA A 299 -11.39 8.30 16.66
C ALA A 299 -11.72 9.47 17.59
N MET A 300 -10.95 9.69 18.65
CA MET A 300 -11.27 10.65 19.73
C MET A 300 -10.14 11.66 20.00
N GLU A 301 -8.91 11.34 19.61
CA GLU A 301 -7.72 12.08 19.98
C GLU A 301 -6.85 12.34 18.75
N LEU A 302 -6.05 13.41 18.83
CA LEU A 302 -4.97 13.65 17.88
C LEU A 302 -3.76 12.77 18.22
N PRO A 303 -2.90 12.46 17.22
CA PRO A 303 -1.64 11.77 17.47
C PRO A 303 -0.81 12.50 18.54
N PRO A 304 -0.20 11.77 19.48
CA PRO A 304 0.71 12.37 20.45
C PRO A 304 2.03 12.76 19.79
N ALA A 305 2.69 13.81 20.30
CA ALA A 305 4.05 14.14 19.89
C ALA A 305 4.99 12.94 20.11
N PRO A 306 5.98 12.70 19.23
CA PRO A 306 6.41 13.55 18.11
C PRO A 306 5.66 13.31 16.78
N LEU A 307 4.60 12.50 16.76
CA LEU A 307 3.86 12.22 15.53
C LEU A 307 3.15 13.49 15.02
N PRO A 308 3.19 13.78 13.72
CA PRO A 308 2.47 14.91 13.16
C PRO A 308 0.96 14.73 13.32
N THR A 309 0.25 15.84 13.51
CA THR A 309 -1.22 15.86 13.66
C THR A 309 -1.95 15.27 12.45
N SER A 310 -1.31 15.29 11.28
CA SER A 310 -1.82 14.70 10.05
C SER A 310 -1.98 13.19 10.08
N ASP A 311 -1.39 12.49 11.05
CA ASP A 311 -1.52 11.04 11.16
C ASP A 311 -2.83 10.62 11.84
N GLY A 312 -3.55 11.62 12.37
CA GLY A 312 -4.90 11.48 12.88
C GLY A 312 -5.95 11.51 11.77
N ARG A 313 -7.21 11.53 12.19
CA ARG A 313 -8.32 11.77 11.26
C ARG A 313 -8.32 13.22 10.80
N SER A 314 -8.35 13.45 9.49
CA SER A 314 -8.39 14.79 8.93
C SER A 314 -9.64 15.54 9.40
N GLY A 315 -9.45 16.74 9.96
CA GLY A 315 -10.55 17.55 10.51
C GLY A 315 -11.18 17.03 11.80
N LEU A 316 -10.54 16.09 12.52
CA LEU A 316 -11.13 15.45 13.70
C LEU A 316 -11.67 16.44 14.73
N THR A 317 -10.92 17.50 15.05
CA THR A 317 -11.35 18.49 16.05
C THR A 317 -12.70 19.11 15.67
N TYR A 318 -12.86 19.52 14.41
CA TYR A 318 -14.14 20.06 13.91
C TYR A 318 -15.23 19.00 13.86
N TYR A 319 -14.89 17.78 13.45
CA TYR A 319 -15.85 16.67 13.39
C TYR A 319 -16.41 16.33 14.78
N LEU A 320 -15.58 16.38 15.83
CA LEU A 320 -16.01 16.16 17.22
C LEU A 320 -16.89 17.30 17.75
N GLU A 321 -16.57 18.55 17.39
CA GLU A 321 -17.28 19.74 17.88
C GLU A 321 -18.59 20.00 17.14
N LEU A 322 -18.58 19.90 15.81
CA LEU A 322 -19.67 20.31 14.91
C LEU A 322 -20.49 19.13 14.38
N GLY A 323 -19.97 17.91 14.46
CA GLY A 323 -20.54 16.74 13.79
C GLY A 323 -20.31 16.73 12.27
N TYR A 324 -19.47 17.63 11.74
CA TYR A 324 -19.03 17.64 10.35
C TYR A 324 -17.70 18.38 10.20
N VAL A 325 -17.02 18.16 9.08
CA VAL A 325 -15.76 18.85 8.74
C VAL A 325 -16.09 20.08 7.87
N PRO A 326 -15.64 21.29 8.23
CA PRO A 326 -15.97 22.51 7.48
C PRO A 326 -15.04 22.75 6.27
N VAL A 327 -15.64 23.12 5.13
CA VAL A 327 -14.96 23.30 3.83
C VAL A 327 -13.95 24.44 3.81
N ASP A 328 -14.16 25.47 4.61
CA ASP A 328 -13.30 26.64 4.75
C ASP A 328 -12.16 26.44 5.75
N LYS A 329 -11.98 25.21 6.26
CA LYS A 329 -10.86 24.83 7.15
C LYS A 329 -10.12 23.57 6.71
N VAL A 330 -10.80 22.63 6.06
CA VAL A 330 -10.22 21.33 5.72
C VAL A 330 -10.61 20.92 4.30
N THR A 331 -9.62 20.59 3.50
CA THR A 331 -9.78 20.00 2.16
C THR A 331 -10.59 18.70 2.24
N GLU A 332 -11.43 18.43 1.24
CA GLU A 332 -12.27 17.20 1.19
C GLU A 332 -13.20 17.05 2.41
N SER A 333 -13.76 18.16 2.87
CA SER A 333 -14.69 18.24 4.00
C SER A 333 -15.86 17.24 3.94
N VAL A 334 -16.49 17.06 2.77
CA VAL A 334 -17.65 16.16 2.66
C VAL A 334 -17.26 14.69 2.84
N PRO A 335 -16.28 14.14 2.09
CA PRO A 335 -15.76 12.80 2.35
C PRO A 335 -15.24 12.59 3.76
N ASN A 336 -14.48 13.53 4.32
CA ASN A 336 -13.98 13.43 5.70
C ASN A 336 -15.12 13.43 6.73
N THR A 337 -16.33 13.87 6.39
CA THR A 337 -17.50 13.71 7.27
C THR A 337 -18.17 12.35 7.07
N LEU A 338 -18.48 11.99 5.83
CA LEU A 338 -19.24 10.78 5.51
C LEU A 338 -18.46 9.50 5.79
N GLU A 339 -17.19 9.45 5.40
CA GLU A 339 -16.37 8.25 5.57
C GLU A 339 -15.99 8.04 7.04
N LEU A 340 -15.77 9.12 7.80
CA LEU A 340 -15.60 9.02 9.25
C LEU A 340 -16.88 8.55 9.97
N ALA A 341 -18.06 8.95 9.49
CA ALA A 341 -19.33 8.44 10.03
C ALA A 341 -19.45 6.92 9.80
N TYR A 342 -19.07 6.42 8.62
CA TYR A 342 -18.98 4.98 8.37
C TYR A 342 -17.94 4.27 9.26
N ASN A 343 -16.76 4.88 9.45
CA ASN A 343 -15.74 4.30 10.33
C ASN A 343 -16.21 4.29 11.80
N ASP A 344 -16.94 5.30 12.25
CA ASP A 344 -17.55 5.32 13.58
C ASP A 344 -18.61 4.22 13.72
N TRP A 345 -19.45 3.99 12.71
CA TRP A 345 -20.37 2.85 12.71
C TRP A 345 -19.61 1.53 12.90
N CYS A 346 -18.50 1.31 12.17
CA CYS A 346 -17.69 0.11 12.33
C CYS A 346 -17.17 -0.06 13.77
N ILE A 347 -16.64 1.01 14.38
CA ILE A 347 -16.18 0.98 15.78
C ILE A 347 -17.35 0.65 16.71
N ALA A 348 -18.53 1.22 16.47
CA ALA A 348 -19.73 0.94 17.26
C ALA A 348 -20.10 -0.55 17.21
N GLN A 349 -20.09 -1.16 16.02
CA GLN A 349 -20.43 -2.59 15.88
C GLN A 349 -19.47 -3.47 16.68
N MET A 350 -18.17 -3.19 16.64
CA MET A 350 -17.19 -3.93 17.44
C MET A 350 -17.33 -3.63 18.95
N ALA A 351 -17.63 -2.38 19.32
CA ALA A 351 -17.87 -2.00 20.72
C ALA A 351 -19.04 -2.80 21.33
N ARG A 352 -20.11 -2.99 20.57
CA ARG A 352 -21.28 -3.79 20.97
C ARG A 352 -20.91 -5.24 21.27
N GLU A 353 -20.17 -5.89 20.36
CA GLU A 353 -19.72 -7.28 20.54
C GLU A 353 -18.73 -7.44 21.72
N LEU A 354 -18.00 -6.37 22.06
CA LEU A 354 -17.09 -6.33 23.20
C LEU A 354 -17.77 -5.90 24.52
N GLY A 355 -19.10 -5.68 24.52
CA GLY A 355 -19.85 -5.26 25.70
C GLY A 355 -19.56 -3.81 26.16
N LYS A 356 -19.07 -2.96 25.26
CA LYS A 356 -18.70 -1.55 25.54
C LYS A 356 -19.86 -0.62 25.18
N GLU A 357 -20.92 -0.69 25.97
CA GLU A 357 -22.20 -0.04 25.67
C GLU A 357 -22.12 1.48 25.51
N ASP A 358 -21.30 2.18 26.32
CA ASP A 358 -21.13 3.63 26.22
C ASP A 358 -20.43 4.05 24.92
N ASP A 359 -19.42 3.28 24.52
CA ASP A 359 -18.73 3.49 23.24
C ASP A 359 -19.67 3.17 22.07
N TYR A 360 -20.46 2.08 22.14
CA TYR A 360 -21.47 1.75 21.13
C TYR A 360 -22.45 2.92 20.94
N LYS A 361 -23.04 3.44 22.02
CA LYS A 361 -23.95 4.60 21.96
C LYS A 361 -23.26 5.85 21.41
N LEU A 362 -22.02 6.10 21.81
CA LEU A 362 -21.25 7.25 21.34
C LEU A 362 -21.03 7.20 19.83
N PHE A 363 -20.48 6.09 19.34
CA PHE A 363 -20.12 5.95 17.94
C PHE A 363 -21.35 5.75 17.03
N MET A 364 -22.45 5.15 17.51
CA MET A 364 -23.71 5.13 16.76
C MET A 364 -24.31 6.53 16.58
N ARG A 365 -24.18 7.43 17.56
CA ARG A 365 -24.58 8.84 17.36
C ARG A 365 -23.75 9.50 16.27
N ARG A 366 -22.42 9.32 16.31
CA ARG A 366 -21.50 9.88 15.31
C ARG A 366 -21.65 9.24 13.94
N ALA A 367 -22.08 7.98 13.86
CA ALA A 367 -22.42 7.33 12.59
C ALA A 367 -23.54 8.07 11.82
N ARG A 368 -24.32 8.92 12.48
CA ARG A 368 -25.35 9.78 11.85
C ARG A 368 -24.84 11.16 11.44
N ASN A 369 -23.54 11.44 11.61
CA ASN A 369 -22.96 12.75 11.27
C ASN A 369 -23.08 13.11 9.78
N TYR A 370 -23.28 12.13 8.89
CA TYR A 370 -23.58 12.39 7.47
C TYR A 370 -24.83 13.28 7.28
N GLU A 371 -25.81 13.19 8.20
CA GLU A 371 -27.04 13.99 8.15
C GLU A 371 -26.75 15.50 8.25
N ASN A 372 -25.65 15.88 8.92
CA ASN A 372 -25.27 17.28 9.09
C ASN A 372 -24.90 17.97 7.78
N LEU A 373 -24.58 17.21 6.73
CA LEU A 373 -24.24 17.74 5.41
C LEU A 373 -25.36 17.57 4.38
N PHE A 374 -26.48 16.92 4.72
CA PHE A 374 -27.58 16.76 3.76
C PHE A 374 -28.43 18.02 3.67
N ASP A 375 -28.28 18.77 2.57
CA ASP A 375 -29.10 19.94 2.27
C ASP A 375 -30.39 19.51 1.55
N ARG A 376 -31.50 19.43 2.28
CA ARG A 376 -32.83 19.09 1.74
C ARG A 376 -33.33 20.03 0.64
N SER A 377 -32.83 21.27 0.57
CA SER A 377 -33.23 22.20 -0.51
C SER A 377 -32.58 21.87 -1.85
N ARG A 378 -31.45 21.14 -1.82
CA ARG A 378 -30.69 20.75 -3.01
C ARG A 378 -30.63 19.23 -3.21
N ASN A 379 -31.01 18.44 -2.20
CA ASN A 379 -30.87 16.99 -2.14
C ASN A 379 -29.43 16.52 -2.43
N PHE A 380 -28.46 17.15 -1.78
CA PHE A 380 -27.04 16.78 -1.84
C PHE A 380 -26.36 16.86 -0.48
N MET A 381 -25.24 16.13 -0.37
CA MET A 381 -24.28 16.27 0.73
C MET A 381 -23.46 17.54 0.54
N ARG A 382 -24.04 18.70 0.83
CA ARG A 382 -23.49 20.01 0.48
C ARG A 382 -22.39 20.43 1.47
N PRO A 383 -21.26 20.98 1.01
CA PRO A 383 -20.22 21.48 1.92
C PRO A 383 -20.77 22.57 2.86
N ARG A 384 -20.37 22.54 4.12
CA ARG A 384 -20.69 23.56 5.14
C ARG A 384 -19.43 24.27 5.62
N LYS A 385 -19.57 25.53 5.99
CA LYS A 385 -18.50 26.32 6.59
C LYS A 385 -18.46 26.14 8.11
N LEU A 386 -17.40 26.64 8.74
CA LEU A 386 -17.23 26.64 10.19
C LEU A 386 -18.38 27.37 10.90
N ASP A 387 -18.94 28.41 10.29
CA ASP A 387 -20.06 29.19 10.85
C ASP A 387 -21.45 28.54 10.67
N GLY A 388 -21.51 27.31 10.16
CA GLY A 388 -22.76 26.56 9.95
C GLY A 388 -23.47 26.85 8.62
N ARG A 389 -23.05 27.87 7.86
CA ARG A 389 -23.67 28.16 6.56
C ARG A 389 -23.25 27.14 5.52
N TRP A 390 -24.19 26.79 4.65
CA TRP A 390 -23.90 26.03 3.44
C TRP A 390 -22.99 26.85 2.51
N LEU A 391 -22.11 26.17 1.77
CA LEU A 391 -21.37 26.79 0.68
C LEU A 391 -22.36 27.19 -0.42
N GLU A 392 -22.47 28.48 -0.74
CA GLU A 392 -23.46 29.03 -1.66
C GLU A 392 -23.41 28.37 -3.03
N SER A 393 -24.55 28.28 -3.71
CA SER A 393 -24.63 27.68 -5.04
C SER A 393 -23.85 28.52 -6.05
N CYS A 394 -23.20 27.87 -7.01
CA CYS A 394 -22.57 28.62 -8.09
C CYS A 394 -23.57 29.28 -9.05
N ASP A 395 -24.82 28.79 -9.10
CA ASP A 395 -25.91 29.34 -9.92
C ASP A 395 -25.49 29.57 -11.40
N GLY A 396 -24.70 28.63 -11.94
CA GLY A 396 -24.18 28.66 -13.31
C GLY A 396 -22.92 29.50 -13.52
N GLN A 397 -22.38 30.14 -12.48
CA GLN A 397 -21.10 30.85 -12.55
C GLN A 397 -19.91 29.92 -12.26
N PRO A 398 -18.71 30.19 -12.81
CA PRO A 398 -17.52 29.45 -12.46
C PRO A 398 -17.19 29.58 -10.97
N ALA A 399 -16.80 28.47 -10.34
CA ALA A 399 -16.29 28.49 -8.97
C ALA A 399 -14.87 29.09 -8.94
N GLU A 400 -14.68 30.13 -8.13
CA GLU A 400 -13.38 30.75 -7.89
C GLU A 400 -12.66 30.04 -6.74
N ILE A 401 -11.34 30.20 -6.63
CA ILE A 401 -10.58 29.70 -5.48
C ILE A 401 -10.45 30.82 -4.45
N ILE A 402 -10.94 30.58 -3.24
CA ILE A 402 -10.75 31.47 -2.10
C ILE A 402 -9.60 30.91 -1.25
N THR A 403 -8.66 31.78 -0.89
CA THR A 403 -7.56 31.45 0.03
C THR A 403 -7.77 32.18 1.36
N SER A 404 -7.65 31.45 2.47
CA SER A 404 -7.74 31.97 3.83
C SER A 404 -6.64 31.36 4.70
N GLY A 405 -5.60 32.14 4.98
CA GLY A 405 -4.38 31.61 5.60
C GLY A 405 -3.73 30.56 4.70
N ASP A 406 -3.42 29.40 5.27
CA ASP A 406 -2.79 28.28 4.56
C ASP A 406 -3.80 27.33 3.88
N HIS A 407 -5.10 27.64 3.94
CA HIS A 407 -6.16 26.83 3.35
C HIS A 407 -6.80 27.52 2.14
N SER A 408 -7.22 26.74 1.16
CA SER A 408 -7.94 27.24 -0.01
C SER A 408 -9.03 26.27 -0.45
N TYR A 409 -10.12 26.82 -0.98
CA TYR A 409 -11.31 26.04 -1.38
C TYR A 409 -12.10 26.76 -2.48
N TYR A 410 -12.97 26.04 -3.18
CA TYR A 410 -13.87 26.63 -4.17
C TYR A 410 -14.94 27.52 -3.51
N SER A 411 -15.18 28.70 -4.07
CA SER A 411 -16.05 29.76 -3.51
C SER A 411 -17.52 29.38 -3.40
N CYS A 412 -17.97 28.46 -4.25
CA CYS A 412 -19.35 28.04 -4.37
C CYS A 412 -19.46 26.52 -4.62
N PHE A 413 -20.66 26.00 -4.39
CA PHE A 413 -21.06 24.61 -4.60
C PHE A 413 -21.61 24.42 -6.02
N ASP A 414 -20.98 23.51 -6.76
CA ASP A 414 -21.45 23.00 -8.05
C ASP A 414 -21.50 21.47 -7.95
N PRO A 415 -22.67 20.82 -8.11
CA PRO A 415 -22.80 19.38 -7.98
C PRO A 415 -22.02 18.59 -9.05
N LEU A 416 -21.58 19.23 -10.13
CA LEU A 416 -20.80 18.63 -11.21
C LEU A 416 -19.29 18.82 -11.04
N LEU A 417 -18.84 19.69 -10.14
CA LEU A 417 -17.43 20.02 -9.98
C LEU A 417 -16.64 18.84 -9.44
N VAL A 418 -15.73 18.32 -10.27
CA VAL A 418 -14.66 17.41 -9.86
C VAL A 418 -13.43 18.25 -9.55
N GLY A 419 -13.34 18.71 -8.31
CA GLY A 419 -12.26 19.59 -7.86
C GLY A 419 -10.89 18.90 -7.80
N ARG A 420 -9.83 19.71 -7.71
CA ARG A 420 -8.47 19.21 -7.45
C ARG A 420 -7.98 19.62 -6.05
N ARG A 421 -7.16 18.76 -5.41
CA ARG A 421 -6.40 19.14 -4.20
C ARG A 421 -5.51 20.36 -4.53
N PRO A 422 -5.33 21.31 -3.60
CA PRO A 422 -5.88 21.34 -2.23
C PRO A 422 -7.31 21.91 -2.13
N ASN A 423 -7.93 22.38 -3.22
CA ASN A 423 -9.16 23.18 -3.17
C ASN A 423 -10.48 22.38 -3.11
N ARG A 424 -10.43 21.08 -3.46
CA ARG A 424 -11.63 20.25 -3.64
C ARG A 424 -12.36 19.99 -2.33
N TYR A 425 -13.68 19.99 -2.40
CA TYR A 425 -14.56 19.58 -1.30
C TYR A 425 -15.01 18.12 -1.37
N TYR A 426 -14.90 17.48 -2.55
CA TYR A 426 -15.05 16.03 -2.75
C TYR A 426 -13.72 15.41 -3.18
N THR A 427 -13.47 14.17 -2.78
CA THR A 427 -12.27 13.41 -3.15
C THR A 427 -12.50 12.73 -4.50
N GLU A 428 -11.82 13.20 -5.55
CA GLU A 428 -11.77 12.56 -6.88
C GLU A 428 -13.14 12.27 -7.50
N SER A 429 -14.11 13.13 -7.20
CA SER A 429 -15.52 12.92 -7.48
C SER A 429 -16.29 14.23 -7.39
N ASN A 430 -17.60 14.15 -7.61
CA ASN A 430 -18.55 15.25 -7.43
C ASN A 430 -19.71 14.86 -6.50
N ALA A 431 -20.67 15.77 -6.33
CA ALA A 431 -21.79 15.58 -5.40
C ALA A 431 -22.69 14.39 -5.76
N TRP A 432 -22.88 14.13 -7.05
CA TRP A 432 -23.70 13.03 -7.55
C TRP A 432 -23.15 11.65 -7.21
N GLN A 433 -21.83 11.55 -7.06
CA GLN A 433 -21.17 10.30 -6.70
C GLN A 433 -21.12 10.11 -5.19
N TYR A 434 -20.72 11.14 -4.43
CA TYR A 434 -20.51 11.00 -2.98
C TYR A 434 -21.79 10.96 -2.15
N ILE A 435 -22.93 11.41 -2.68
CA ILE A 435 -24.22 11.37 -1.98
C ILE A 435 -24.60 9.95 -1.53
N TRP A 436 -24.09 8.92 -2.21
CA TRP A 436 -24.34 7.52 -1.90
C TRP A 436 -23.41 6.91 -0.86
N SER A 437 -22.43 7.67 -0.33
CA SER A 437 -21.42 7.19 0.63
C SER A 437 -21.98 7.11 2.07
N VAL A 438 -23.10 6.39 2.22
CA VAL A 438 -23.83 6.12 3.48
C VAL A 438 -24.20 4.64 3.54
N GLN A 439 -23.24 3.75 3.30
CA GLN A 439 -23.48 2.31 3.19
C GLN A 439 -23.94 1.64 4.50
N HIS A 440 -23.67 2.27 5.66
CA HIS A 440 -24.09 1.76 6.97
C HIS A 440 -25.54 2.09 7.33
N ASP A 441 -26.18 3.02 6.61
CA ASP A 441 -27.52 3.52 6.94
C ASP A 441 -28.29 3.97 5.68
N VAL A 442 -28.50 3.03 4.75
CA VAL A 442 -29.27 3.29 3.53
C VAL A 442 -30.71 3.72 3.85
N GLY A 443 -31.29 3.19 4.93
CA GLY A 443 -32.62 3.60 5.41
C GLY A 443 -32.67 5.08 5.80
N GLY A 444 -31.75 5.53 6.64
CA GLY A 444 -31.64 6.94 7.03
C GLY A 444 -31.36 7.86 5.83
N LEU A 445 -30.55 7.42 4.86
CA LEU A 445 -30.36 8.16 3.61
C LEU A 445 -31.67 8.31 2.82
N ILE A 446 -32.48 7.24 2.68
CA ILE A 446 -33.79 7.32 2.03
C ILE A 446 -34.70 8.33 2.74
N ASP A 447 -34.73 8.31 4.07
CA ASP A 447 -35.54 9.24 4.88
C ASP A 447 -35.12 10.70 4.69
N LEU A 448 -33.82 10.97 4.44
CA LEU A 448 -33.33 12.31 4.14
C LEU A 448 -33.84 12.86 2.80
N PHE A 449 -33.89 12.03 1.75
CA PHE A 449 -34.50 12.39 0.47
C PHE A 449 -36.02 12.59 0.57
N GLY A 450 -36.65 11.99 1.58
CA GLY A 450 -38.10 11.97 1.78
C GLY A 450 -38.79 10.88 0.98
N GLN A 451 -39.89 10.37 1.52
CA GLN A 451 -40.73 9.37 0.84
C GLN A 451 -41.38 10.01 -0.39
N LYS A 452 -41.16 9.43 -1.57
CA LYS A 452 -41.99 9.62 -2.75
C LYS A 452 -42.78 8.35 -3.03
#